data_AF-A0A221T203-F1
#
_entry.id   AF-A0A221T203-F1
#
_cell.length_a   1.000
_cell.length_b   1.000
_cell.length_c   1.000
_cell.angle_alpha   90.00
_cell.angle_beta   90.00
_cell.angle_gamma   90.00
#
_symmetry.space_group_name_H-M   'P 1'
#
loop_
_entity.id
_entity.type
_entity.pdbx_description
1 polymer ?
#
loop_
_entity_poly.entity_id
_entity_poly.type
_entity_poly.pdbx_seq_one_letter_code
_entity_poly.pdbx_strand_id
1 'polypeptide(L)'
;MRALLLLALVLLSAAPPVTGLHYRVTSVDRVEREFRAAGQSRPVVGVFSTTYKIAGRKVTPTRFWTVLQPGDELDAKVRHHPLFSVAVAADINLKERP
;
A
#
# COMPACT_ATOMS: atom_id res chain seq x y z
N MET A 1 -10.82 11.71 -36.27
CA MET A 1 -11.15 10.43 -35.62
C MET A 1 -9.96 9.58 -35.15
N ARG A 2 -8.69 9.98 -35.36
CA ARG A 2 -7.51 9.26 -34.83
C ARG A 2 -7.00 9.79 -33.47
N ALA A 3 -7.24 11.06 -33.18
CA ALA A 3 -6.77 11.69 -31.92
C ALA A 3 -7.51 11.20 -30.67
N LEU A 4 -8.81 10.88 -30.77
CA LEU A 4 -9.59 10.37 -29.65
C LEU A 4 -9.16 8.95 -29.22
N LEU A 5 -8.72 8.12 -30.17
CA LEU A 5 -8.29 6.75 -29.89
C LEU A 5 -6.95 6.71 -29.15
N LEU A 6 -6.04 7.64 -29.47
CA LEU A 6 -4.74 7.77 -28.80
C LEU A 6 -4.88 8.31 -27.37
N LEU A 7 -5.80 9.24 -27.12
CA LEU A 7 -6.05 9.77 -25.77
C LEU A 7 -6.64 8.69 -24.84
N ALA A 8 -7.52 7.83 -25.36
CA ALA A 8 -8.06 6.69 -24.61
C ALA A 8 -6.97 5.66 -24.28
N LEU A 9 -6.05 5.37 -25.19
CA LEU A 9 -4.97 4.41 -24.95
C LEU A 9 -3.93 4.92 -23.93
N VAL A 10 -3.67 6.23 -23.88
CA VAL A 10 -2.80 6.86 -22.89
C VAL A 10 -3.44 6.86 -21.49
N LEU A 11 -4.77 7.03 -21.41
CA LEU A 11 -5.50 6.94 -20.13
C LEU A 11 -5.57 5.51 -19.58
N LEU A 12 -5.48 4.48 -20.43
CA LEU A 12 -5.42 3.08 -19.99
C LEU A 12 -4.02 2.61 -19.56
N SER A 13 -2.95 3.34 -19.87
CA SER A 13 -1.57 2.97 -19.47
C SER A 13 -1.07 3.66 -18.20
N ALA A 14 -1.83 4.63 -17.68
CA ALA A 14 -1.49 5.31 -16.44
C ALA A 14 -1.79 4.38 -15.25
N ALA A 15 -0.74 3.91 -14.57
CA ALA A 15 -0.88 3.14 -13.35
C ALA A 15 -1.79 3.93 -12.35
N PRO A 16 -2.76 3.27 -11.70
CA PRO A 16 -3.81 3.94 -10.92
C PRO A 16 -3.21 4.91 -9.91
N PRO A 17 -3.79 6.11 -9.72
CA PRO A 17 -3.21 7.14 -8.88
C PRO A 17 -2.91 6.61 -7.47
N VAL A 18 -1.80 7.07 -6.92
CA VAL A 18 -1.36 6.66 -5.59
C VAL A 18 -1.91 7.65 -4.57
N THR A 19 -2.62 7.14 -3.57
CA THR A 19 -3.19 7.93 -2.48
C THR A 19 -2.36 7.73 -1.22
N GLY A 20 -1.94 8.84 -0.59
CA GLY A 20 -1.29 8.80 0.72
C GLY A 20 -2.35 8.66 1.82
N LEU A 21 -2.24 7.64 2.64
CA LEU A 21 -3.18 7.32 3.71
C LEU A 21 -2.44 6.97 4.99
N HIS A 22 -3.05 7.35 6.11
CA HIS A 22 -2.61 6.99 7.45
C HIS A 22 -3.42 5.78 7.95
N TYR A 23 -2.76 4.81 8.57
CA TYR A 23 -3.38 3.57 9.03
C TYR A 23 -3.02 3.28 10.48
N ARG A 24 -4.02 2.88 11.25
CA ARG A 24 -3.84 2.19 12.53
C ARG A 24 -4.16 0.71 12.35
N VAL A 25 -3.14 -0.13 12.46
CA VAL A 25 -3.23 -1.56 12.14
C VAL A 25 -4.12 -2.29 13.14
N THR A 26 -5.04 -3.13 12.65
CA THR A 26 -5.92 -3.96 13.46
C THR A 26 -5.60 -5.44 13.35
N SER A 27 -5.04 -5.89 12.22
CA SER A 27 -4.57 -7.26 12.00
C SER A 27 -3.50 -7.30 10.93
N VAL A 28 -2.66 -8.34 10.96
CA VAL A 28 -1.54 -8.54 10.04
C VAL A 28 -1.50 -10.01 9.62
N ASP A 29 -1.52 -10.26 8.32
CA ASP A 29 -1.13 -11.54 7.73
C ASP A 29 0.28 -11.40 7.15
N ARG A 30 1.24 -12.08 7.78
CA ARG A 30 2.66 -11.97 7.41
C ARG A 30 3.02 -12.80 6.19
N VAL A 31 2.25 -13.86 5.90
CA VAL A 31 2.50 -14.74 4.76
C VAL A 31 2.01 -14.04 3.50
N GLU A 32 0.79 -13.54 3.53
CA GLU A 32 0.18 -12.79 2.42
C GLU A 32 0.69 -11.34 2.33
N ARG A 33 1.46 -10.89 3.34
CA ARG A 33 1.96 -9.51 3.43
C ARG A 33 0.82 -8.52 3.33
N GLU A 34 -0.22 -8.80 4.11
CA GLU A 34 -1.45 -8.04 4.19
C GLU A 34 -1.58 -7.44 5.59
N PHE A 35 -2.10 -6.22 5.69
CA PHE A 35 -2.62 -5.71 6.95
C PHE A 35 -4.00 -5.07 6.75
N ARG A 36 -4.76 -5.01 7.85
CA ARG A 36 -6.03 -4.27 7.92
C ARG A 36 -5.91 -3.15 8.93
N ALA A 37 -6.74 -2.13 8.75
CA ALA A 37 -6.77 -0.98 9.63
C ALA A 37 -8.21 -0.56 9.94
N ALA A 38 -8.39 0.12 11.07
CA ALA A 38 -9.69 0.63 11.48
C ALA A 38 -10.22 1.65 10.44
N GLY A 39 -11.51 1.56 10.11
CA GLY A 39 -12.16 2.51 9.20
C GLY A 39 -11.81 2.34 7.71
N GLN A 40 -11.06 1.30 7.33
CA GLN A 40 -10.72 1.03 5.94
C GLN A 40 -11.51 -0.18 5.41
N SER A 41 -12.09 -0.04 4.22
CA SER A 41 -12.92 -1.08 3.59
C SER A 41 -12.10 -2.16 2.89
N ARG A 42 -10.83 -1.88 2.57
CA ARG A 42 -9.94 -2.78 1.86
C ARG A 42 -8.68 -3.07 2.69
N PRO A 43 -8.23 -4.33 2.76
CA PRO A 43 -6.90 -4.64 3.25
C PRO A 43 -5.82 -4.02 2.36
N VAL A 44 -4.64 -3.80 2.93
CA VAL A 44 -3.46 -3.29 2.22
C VAL A 44 -2.44 -4.40 2.10
N VAL A 45 -1.99 -4.65 0.87
CA VAL A 45 -0.98 -5.66 0.54
C VAL A 45 0.33 -4.99 0.13
N GLY A 46 1.44 -5.49 0.66
CA GLY A 46 2.78 -5.14 0.20
C GLY A 46 3.28 -6.13 -0.86
N VAL A 47 3.78 -5.60 -1.98
CA VAL A 47 4.36 -6.37 -3.08
C VAL A 47 5.88 -6.20 -3.12
N PHE A 48 6.55 -6.90 -4.05
CA PHE A 48 8.01 -6.81 -4.19
C PHE A 48 8.50 -5.40 -4.54
N SER A 49 7.72 -4.65 -5.32
CA SER A 49 8.04 -3.27 -5.70
C SER A 49 7.70 -2.23 -4.63
N THR A 50 7.06 -2.63 -3.52
CA THR A 50 6.76 -1.73 -2.41
C THR A 50 8.06 -1.30 -1.73
N THR A 51 8.20 0.00 -1.47
CA THR A 51 9.27 0.49 -0.60
C THR A 51 8.83 0.40 0.86
N TYR A 52 9.56 -0.39 1.65
CA TYR A 52 9.28 -0.59 3.08
C TYR A 52 10.22 0.27 3.93
N LYS A 53 9.65 0.99 4.90
CA LYS A 53 10.40 1.82 5.83
C LYS A 53 9.93 1.62 7.27
N ILE A 54 10.85 1.80 8.20
CA ILE A 54 10.58 1.94 9.63
C ILE A 54 11.26 3.23 10.07
N ALA A 55 10.51 4.15 10.69
CA ALA A 55 11.00 5.46 11.11
C ALA A 55 11.70 6.22 9.96
N GLY A 56 11.14 6.14 8.75
CA GLY A 56 11.70 6.75 7.54
C GLY A 56 12.90 6.01 6.93
N ARG A 57 13.47 5.00 7.62
CA ARG A 57 14.62 4.24 7.12
C ARG A 57 14.16 3.04 6.31
N LYS A 58 14.69 2.89 5.09
CA LYS A 58 14.37 1.75 4.21
C LYS A 58 14.84 0.44 4.85
N VAL A 59 13.98 -0.58 4.80
CA VAL A 59 14.26 -1.93 5.32
C VAL A 59 13.88 -2.99 4.31
N THR A 60 14.31 -4.23 4.55
CA THR A 60 13.87 -5.38 3.75
C THR A 60 12.38 -5.68 4.03
N PRO A 61 11.63 -6.23 3.06
CA PRO A 61 10.25 -6.64 3.28
C PRO A 61 10.12 -7.60 4.46
N THR A 62 11.02 -8.58 4.56
CA THR A 62 11.05 -9.56 5.67
C THR A 62 11.14 -8.87 7.03
N ARG A 63 12.05 -7.90 7.19
CA ARG A 63 12.19 -7.16 8.45
C ARG A 63 10.91 -6.40 8.78
N PHE A 64 10.35 -5.69 7.80
CA PHE A 64 9.11 -4.91 7.99
C PHE A 64 7.95 -5.79 8.47
N TRP A 65 7.65 -6.87 7.75
CA TRP A 65 6.52 -7.76 8.08
C TRP A 65 6.73 -8.56 9.38
N THR A 66 7.98 -8.80 9.77
CA THR A 66 8.30 -9.43 11.07
C THR A 66 7.93 -8.52 12.24
N VAL A 67 8.23 -7.21 12.14
CA VAL A 67 8.02 -6.29 13.25
C VAL A 67 6.61 -5.72 13.33
N LEU A 68 5.90 -5.67 12.20
CA LEU A 68 4.55 -5.11 12.14
C LEU A 68 3.59 -5.89 13.04
N GLN A 69 2.82 -5.15 13.84
CA GLN A 69 1.87 -5.67 14.81
C GLN A 69 0.56 -4.88 14.81
N PRO A 70 -0.54 -5.49 15.27
CA PRO A 70 -1.75 -4.74 15.60
C PRO A 70 -1.46 -3.61 16.60
N GLY A 71 -2.10 -2.46 16.39
CA GLY A 71 -1.89 -1.24 17.17
C GLY A 71 -0.84 -0.29 16.57
N ASP A 72 0.02 -0.76 15.66
CA ASP A 72 1.01 0.07 15.00
C ASP A 72 0.37 1.14 14.10
N GLU A 73 1.07 2.26 14.00
CA GLU A 73 0.74 3.34 13.08
C GLU A 73 1.63 3.31 11.83
N LEU A 74 0.99 3.45 10.67
CA LEU A 74 1.66 3.44 9.37
C LEU A 74 1.20 4.63 8.53
N ASP A 75 2.11 5.16 7.72
CA ASP A 75 1.76 5.98 6.56
C ASP A 75 2.06 5.18 5.31
N ALA A 76 1.08 5.02 4.41
CA ALA A 76 1.28 4.30 3.17
C ALA A 76 0.71 5.04 1.97
N LYS A 77 1.43 4.91 0.87
CA LYS A 77 1.02 5.34 -0.46
C LYS A 77 0.45 4.13 -1.17
N VAL A 78 -0.87 4.07 -1.36
CA VAL A 78 -1.56 2.90 -1.90
C VAL A 78 -2.20 3.19 -3.24
N ARG A 79 -2.30 2.15 -4.08
CA ARG A 79 -3.07 2.14 -5.31
C ARG A 79 -4.34 1.34 -5.07
N HIS A 80 -5.47 1.98 -5.36
CA HIS A 80 -6.76 1.30 -5.39
C HIS A 80 -7.08 0.93 -6.82
N HIS A 81 -7.31 -0.35 -7.08
CA HIS A 81 -7.82 -0.78 -8.36
C HIS A 81 -9.32 -1.12 -8.21
N PRO A 82 -10.18 -0.68 -9.15
CA PRO A 82 -11.60 -1.00 -9.08
C PRO A 82 -11.88 -2.50 -9.07
N LEU A 83 -11.06 -3.30 -9.76
CA LEU A 83 -11.23 -4.75 -9.91
C LEU A 83 -10.62 -5.59 -8.77
N PHE A 84 -9.86 -4.99 -7.85
CA PHE A 84 -9.23 -5.72 -6.75
C PHE A 84 -9.87 -5.36 -5.42
N SER A 85 -10.14 -6.37 -4.60
CA SER A 85 -10.64 -6.23 -3.22
C SER A 85 -9.57 -5.73 -2.24
N VAL A 86 -8.32 -5.63 -2.69
CA VAL A 86 -7.15 -5.15 -1.92
C VAL A 86 -6.71 -3.77 -2.41
N ALA A 87 -6.00 -3.04 -1.55
CA ALA A 87 -5.19 -1.89 -1.94
C ALA A 87 -3.71 -2.31 -2.00
N VAL A 88 -2.98 -1.90 -3.04
CA VAL A 88 -1.58 -2.30 -3.21
C VAL A 88 -0.68 -1.14 -2.82
N ALA A 89 0.22 -1.36 -1.86
CA ALA A 89 1.13 -0.31 -1.43
C ALA A 89 2.31 -0.10 -2.39
N ALA A 90 2.58 1.15 -2.73
CA ALA A 90 3.79 1.57 -3.42
C ALA A 90 4.91 1.94 -2.43
N ASP A 91 4.55 2.54 -1.30
CA ASP A 91 5.45 2.90 -0.19
C ASP A 91 4.70 2.70 1.13
N ILE A 92 5.36 2.14 2.14
CA ILE A 92 4.82 1.99 3.49
C ILE A 92 5.91 2.39 4.49
N ASN A 93 5.55 3.25 5.43
CA ASN A 93 6.40 3.67 6.53
C ASN A 93 5.73 3.36 7.88
N LEU A 94 6.33 2.44 8.64
CA LEU A 94 5.99 2.21 10.03
C LEU A 94 6.56 3.34 10.88
N LYS A 95 5.70 4.01 11.65
CA LYS A 95 6.13 5.04 12.60
C LYS A 95 6.87 4.41 13.78
N GLU A 96 7.69 5.20 14.47
CA GLU A 96 8.26 4.75 15.74
C GLU A 96 7.14 4.49 16.74
N ARG A 97 7.26 3.39 17.49
CA ARG A 97 6.36 3.13 18.62
C ARG A 97 6.69 4.15 19.71
N PRO A 98 5.68 4.77 20.34
CA PRO A 98 5.90 5.54 21.57
C PRO A 98 6.49 4.66 22.68
#